data_AF-A0AAE9DK64-F1
#
_entry.id   AF-A0AAE9DK64-F1
#
_cell.length_a   1.000
_cell.length_b   1.000
_cell.length_c   1.000
_cell.angle_alpha   90.00
_cell.angle_beta   90.00
_cell.angle_gamma   90.00
#
_symmetry.space_group_name_H-M   'P 1'
#
loop_
_entity.id
_entity.type
_entity.pdbx_description
1 polymer ?
#
loop_
_entity_poly.entity_id
_entity_poly.type
_entity_poly.pdbx_seq_one_letter_code
_entity_poly.pdbx_strand_id
1 'polypeptide(L)'
;MTQHGFTEKIKLEDQLEIMNGIIRSRRKSDFDTFLRRMTRAQVFVNLLPGSYDPSDFPQETTEKRVFVLFVCGKEQREKVKKICAGFSSKCYAIPDNIDPRSEYLGKIITQADEITKIIKNTLNYQAKIMRAAATYFMKWKKMNQKYGLILKILNRFSLDDSTHCLNIECWITEDEVNNIRNTITTNGFEIFEFEIESMNTWRLRALIS
;
A
#
# COMPACT_ATOMS: atom_id res chain seq x y z
N MET A 1 -27.86 -71.62 -23.18
CA MET A 1 -27.71 -70.74 -24.35
C MET A 1 -28.22 -69.37 -23.96
N THR A 2 -27.31 -68.41 -23.92
CA THR A 2 -27.50 -66.99 -23.60
C THR A 2 -28.30 -66.28 -24.68
N GLN A 3 -29.21 -65.38 -24.28
CA GLN A 3 -29.40 -64.11 -24.99
C GLN A 3 -29.53 -62.98 -23.97
N HIS A 4 -28.58 -62.04 -24.11
CA HIS A 4 -28.47 -60.77 -23.43
C HIS A 4 -29.65 -59.86 -23.79
N GLY A 5 -30.45 -59.50 -22.79
CA GLY A 5 -31.33 -58.33 -22.82
C GLY A 5 -30.67 -57.21 -22.04
N PHE A 6 -30.03 -56.32 -22.79
CA PHE A 6 -29.41 -55.03 -22.48
C PHE A 6 -30.10 -54.22 -21.35
N THR A 7 -29.83 -54.54 -20.09
CA THR A 7 -29.79 -53.51 -19.04
C THR A 7 -28.45 -52.82 -19.19
N GLU A 8 -28.44 -51.81 -20.07
CA GLU A 8 -27.32 -50.88 -20.21
C GLU A 8 -27.06 -50.31 -18.82
N LYS A 9 -26.03 -50.86 -18.16
CA LYS A 9 -25.48 -50.33 -16.93
C LYS A 9 -25.18 -48.87 -17.21
N ILE A 10 -26.00 -47.97 -16.69
CA ILE A 10 -25.69 -46.55 -16.59
C ILE A 10 -24.26 -46.51 -16.05
N LYS A 11 -23.32 -46.05 -16.89
CA LYS A 11 -21.91 -45.98 -16.57
C LYS A 11 -21.76 -45.23 -15.25
N LEU A 12 -21.41 -45.94 -14.19
CA LEU A 12 -21.06 -45.41 -12.86
C LEU A 12 -19.71 -44.65 -12.87
N GLU A 13 -19.37 -44.00 -13.99
CA GLU A 13 -18.17 -43.16 -14.15
C GLU A 13 -18.46 -41.66 -14.01
N ASP A 14 -19.72 -41.30 -13.78
CA ASP A 14 -20.12 -39.94 -13.44
C ASP A 14 -19.83 -39.70 -11.93
N GLN A 15 -18.53 -39.60 -11.61
CA GLN A 15 -18.06 -39.28 -10.26
C GLN A 15 -18.61 -37.89 -9.85
N LEU A 16 -19.39 -37.87 -8.78
CA LEU A 16 -19.84 -36.65 -8.12
C LEU A 16 -18.63 -35.93 -7.52
N GLU A 17 -18.33 -34.72 -8.00
CA GLU A 17 -17.25 -33.89 -7.49
C GLU A 17 -17.83 -32.72 -6.68
N ILE A 18 -17.20 -32.43 -5.54
CA ILE A 18 -17.57 -31.31 -4.68
C ILE A 18 -16.65 -30.12 -4.98
N MET A 19 -17.24 -28.97 -5.28
CA MET A 19 -16.51 -27.71 -5.47
C MET A 19 -16.92 -26.70 -4.41
N ASN A 20 -15.93 -26.13 -3.73
CA ASN A 20 -16.14 -25.17 -2.66
C ASN A 20 -15.60 -23.80 -3.07
N GLY A 21 -16.25 -22.72 -2.62
CA GLY A 21 -15.75 -21.39 -2.91
C GLY A 21 -16.43 -20.27 -2.16
N ILE A 22 -15.96 -19.05 -2.42
CA ILE A 22 -16.42 -17.82 -1.77
C ILE A 22 -16.88 -16.83 -2.83
N ILE A 23 -18.04 -16.23 -2.59
CA ILE A 23 -18.66 -15.20 -3.44
C ILE A 23 -19.11 -13.99 -2.60
N ARG A 24 -19.15 -12.80 -3.20
CA ARG A 24 -19.72 -11.61 -2.55
C ARG A 24 -21.24 -11.76 -2.38
N SER A 25 -21.75 -11.42 -1.20
CA SER A 25 -23.17 -11.56 -0.82
C SER A 25 -24.12 -10.88 -1.82
N ARG A 26 -23.74 -9.68 -2.30
CA ARG A 26 -24.51 -8.89 -3.29
C ARG A 26 -24.75 -9.61 -4.63
N ARG A 27 -23.87 -10.53 -5.04
CA ARG A 27 -23.98 -11.24 -6.33
C ARG A 27 -24.60 -12.64 -6.19
N LYS A 28 -25.11 -12.99 -5.00
CA LYS A 28 -25.66 -14.33 -4.72
C LYS A 28 -26.79 -14.71 -5.68
N SER A 29 -27.79 -13.82 -5.85
CA SER A 29 -28.98 -14.08 -6.68
C SER A 29 -28.61 -14.31 -8.15
N ASP A 30 -27.73 -13.47 -8.67
CA ASP A 30 -27.31 -13.49 -10.06
C ASP A 30 -26.50 -14.74 -10.35
N PHE A 31 -25.61 -15.12 -9.42
CA PHE A 31 -24.81 -16.33 -9.51
C PHE A 31 -25.68 -17.58 -9.50
N ASP A 32 -26.60 -17.73 -8.54
CA ASP A 32 -27.48 -18.90 -8.46
C ASP A 32 -28.36 -19.03 -9.72
N THR A 33 -28.93 -17.91 -10.18
CA THR A 33 -29.74 -17.88 -11.41
C THR A 33 -28.92 -18.26 -12.64
N PHE A 34 -27.74 -17.67 -12.81
CA PHE A 34 -26.88 -17.93 -13.95
C PHE A 34 -26.38 -19.37 -13.96
N LEU A 35 -25.98 -19.89 -12.80
CA LEU A 35 -25.54 -21.27 -12.65
C LEU A 35 -26.66 -22.23 -13.02
N ARG A 36 -27.89 -22.05 -12.50
CA ARG A 36 -29.05 -22.89 -12.83
C ARG A 36 -29.37 -22.88 -14.32
N ARG A 37 -29.33 -21.69 -14.96
CA ARG A 37 -29.60 -21.54 -16.40
C ARG A 37 -28.54 -22.24 -17.26
N MET A 38 -27.27 -22.01 -16.99
CA MET A 38 -26.17 -22.55 -17.81
C MET A 38 -25.95 -24.06 -17.62
N THR A 39 -26.21 -24.57 -16.41
CA THR A 39 -26.07 -26.00 -16.09
C THR A 39 -27.37 -26.78 -16.26
N ARG A 40 -28.47 -26.13 -16.69
CA ARG A 40 -29.82 -26.73 -16.81
C ARG A 40 -30.26 -27.43 -15.52
N ALA A 41 -30.01 -26.79 -14.38
CA ALA A 41 -30.29 -27.30 -13.04
C ALA A 41 -29.62 -28.65 -12.68
N GLN A 42 -28.55 -29.04 -13.39
CA GLN A 42 -27.79 -30.26 -13.08
C GLN A 42 -26.80 -30.10 -11.90
N VAL A 43 -26.57 -28.86 -11.46
CA VAL A 43 -25.66 -28.55 -10.34
C VAL A 43 -26.46 -28.11 -9.13
N PHE A 44 -26.23 -28.75 -7.99
CA PHE A 44 -26.82 -28.36 -6.72
C PHE A 44 -25.93 -27.33 -6.02
N VAL A 45 -26.54 -26.25 -5.52
CA VAL A 45 -25.86 -25.14 -4.84
C VAL A 45 -26.37 -25.02 -3.43
N ASN A 46 -25.46 -25.05 -2.46
CA ASN A 46 -25.73 -24.63 -1.10
C ASN A 46 -24.92 -23.37 -0.77
N LEU A 47 -25.59 -22.26 -0.49
CA LEU A 47 -24.98 -20.94 -0.21
C LEU A 47 -25.17 -20.59 1.26
N LEU A 48 -24.09 -20.72 2.03
CA LEU A 48 -24.03 -20.45 3.45
C LEU A 48 -23.51 -19.03 3.72
N PRO A 49 -24.02 -18.33 4.76
CA PRO A 49 -23.42 -17.09 5.20
C PRO A 49 -21.96 -17.35 5.64
N GLY A 50 -21.03 -16.52 5.17
CA GLY A 50 -19.68 -16.53 5.70
C GLY A 50 -19.67 -15.82 7.04
N SER A 51 -19.21 -16.49 8.10
CA SER A 51 -18.93 -15.81 9.36
C SER A 51 -17.61 -15.05 9.19
N TYR A 52 -17.67 -13.73 9.23
CA TYR A 52 -16.49 -12.89 9.15
C TYR A 52 -16.64 -11.75 10.17
N ASP A 53 -15.62 -11.51 10.99
CA ASP A 53 -15.58 -10.37 11.91
C ASP A 53 -15.06 -9.14 11.15
N PRO A 54 -15.88 -8.08 10.96
CA PRO A 54 -15.48 -6.85 10.26
C PRO A 54 -14.21 -6.18 10.83
N SER A 55 -13.83 -6.52 12.06
CA SER A 55 -12.67 -5.97 12.77
C SER A 55 -11.33 -6.44 12.20
N ASP A 56 -11.27 -7.61 11.55
CA ASP A 56 -10.01 -8.23 11.11
C ASP A 56 -9.44 -7.60 9.82
N PHE A 57 -10.29 -6.98 8.99
CA PHE A 57 -9.99 -6.42 7.67
C PHE A 57 -10.83 -5.14 7.47
N PRO A 58 -10.42 -4.02 8.09
CA PRO A 58 -11.17 -2.75 8.02
C PRO A 58 -11.35 -2.19 6.60
N GLN A 59 -10.62 -2.71 5.61
CA GLN A 59 -10.74 -2.33 4.19
C GLN A 59 -11.70 -3.22 3.39
N GLU A 60 -12.07 -4.42 3.86
CA GLU A 60 -13.01 -5.32 3.18
C GLU A 60 -14.38 -5.32 3.88
N THR A 61 -15.17 -4.28 3.60
CA THR A 61 -16.55 -4.16 4.12
C THR A 61 -17.58 -5.00 3.37
N THR A 62 -17.17 -5.74 2.34
CA THR A 62 -18.10 -6.54 1.54
C THR A 62 -18.36 -7.89 2.19
N GLU A 63 -19.61 -8.11 2.63
CA GLU A 63 -20.09 -9.42 3.08
C GLU A 63 -19.81 -10.50 2.02
N LYS A 64 -19.27 -11.63 2.48
CA LYS A 64 -18.96 -12.79 1.65
C LYS A 64 -19.82 -13.98 2.10
N ARG A 65 -20.10 -14.87 1.15
CA ARG A 65 -20.84 -16.12 1.37
C ARG A 65 -20.01 -17.28 0.84
N VAL A 66 -20.08 -18.40 1.55
CA VAL A 66 -19.44 -19.65 1.14
C VAL A 66 -20.47 -20.44 0.34
N PHE A 67 -20.04 -21.06 -0.75
CA PHE A 67 -20.85 -22.00 -1.49
C PHE A 67 -20.20 -23.37 -1.56
N VAL A 68 -21.06 -24.39 -1.59
CA VAL A 68 -20.71 -25.78 -1.89
C VAL A 68 -21.53 -26.18 -3.11
N LEU A 69 -20.85 -26.61 -4.17
CA LEU A 69 -21.44 -27.06 -5.43
C LEU A 69 -21.20 -28.55 -5.58
N PHE A 70 -22.25 -29.28 -5.94
CA PHE A 70 -22.17 -30.68 -6.31
C PHE A 70 -22.29 -30.78 -7.83
N VAL A 71 -21.23 -31.23 -8.48
CA VAL A 71 -21.13 -31.27 -9.95
C VAL A 71 -20.90 -32.70 -10.39
N CYS A 72 -21.64 -33.12 -11.40
CA CYS A 72 -21.51 -34.44 -12.01
C CYS A 72 -20.88 -34.31 -13.39
N GLY A 73 -19.78 -35.03 -13.64
CA GLY A 73 -19.11 -35.06 -14.93
C GLY A 73 -18.15 -33.90 -15.21
N LYS A 74 -17.10 -34.18 -15.99
CA LYS A 74 -16.00 -33.24 -16.28
C LYS A 74 -16.45 -32.00 -17.06
N GLU A 75 -17.38 -32.15 -18.00
CA GLU A 75 -17.85 -31.03 -18.83
C GLU A 75 -18.59 -29.97 -18.00
N GLN A 76 -19.46 -30.41 -17.08
CA GLN A 76 -20.17 -29.49 -16.18
C GLN A 76 -19.20 -28.78 -15.24
N ARG A 77 -18.18 -29.48 -14.74
CA ARG A 77 -17.14 -28.91 -13.89
C ARG A 77 -16.41 -27.75 -14.58
N GLU A 78 -16.02 -27.92 -15.84
CA GLU A 78 -15.36 -26.85 -16.59
C GLU A 78 -16.27 -25.64 -16.82
N LYS A 79 -17.55 -25.87 -17.12
CA LYS A 79 -18.55 -24.80 -17.21
C LYS A 79 -18.66 -24.04 -15.89
N VAL A 80 -18.81 -24.75 -14.78
CA VAL A 80 -18.90 -24.16 -13.44
C VAL A 80 -17.63 -23.37 -13.10
N LYS A 81 -16.44 -23.88 -13.39
CA LYS A 81 -15.17 -23.14 -13.20
C LYS A 81 -15.14 -21.82 -13.97
N LYS A 82 -15.59 -21.82 -15.24
CA LYS A 82 -15.68 -20.59 -16.05
C LYS A 82 -16.69 -19.59 -15.45
N ILE A 83 -17.82 -20.07 -14.96
CA ILE A 83 -18.81 -19.24 -14.26
C ILE A 83 -18.20 -18.63 -13.00
N CYS A 84 -17.55 -19.45 -12.16
CA CYS A 84 -16.90 -18.98 -10.95
C CYS A 84 -15.83 -17.89 -11.23
N ALA A 85 -15.06 -18.05 -12.29
CA ALA A 85 -14.09 -17.04 -12.74
C ALA A 85 -14.78 -15.73 -13.18
N GLY A 86 -15.86 -15.82 -13.96
CA GLY A 86 -16.63 -14.64 -14.42
C GLY A 86 -17.27 -13.83 -13.29
N PHE A 87 -17.72 -14.50 -12.22
CA PHE A 87 -18.29 -13.83 -11.05
C PHE A 87 -17.23 -13.30 -10.05
N SER A 88 -15.94 -13.47 -10.37
CA SER A 88 -14.82 -13.16 -9.47
C SER A 88 -14.91 -13.91 -8.13
N SER A 89 -15.42 -15.14 -8.17
CA SER A 89 -15.44 -16.02 -7.00
C SER A 89 -14.14 -16.82 -6.92
N LYS A 90 -13.70 -17.13 -5.69
CA LYS A 90 -12.52 -17.96 -5.45
C LYS A 90 -12.96 -19.37 -5.11
N CYS A 91 -12.48 -20.35 -5.88
CA CYS A 91 -12.72 -21.77 -5.60
C CYS A 91 -11.52 -22.38 -4.88
N TYR A 92 -11.78 -23.24 -3.91
CA TYR A 92 -10.76 -23.94 -3.13
C TYR A 92 -10.92 -25.45 -3.26
N ALA A 93 -9.81 -26.15 -3.47
CA ALA A 93 -9.77 -27.61 -3.43
C ALA A 93 -9.66 -28.04 -1.97
N ILE A 94 -10.75 -28.61 -1.45
CA ILE A 94 -10.81 -29.09 -0.07
C ILE A 94 -10.91 -30.63 -0.14
N PRO A 95 -10.09 -31.37 0.63
CA PRO A 95 -10.22 -32.82 0.69
C PRO A 95 -11.62 -33.26 1.12
N ASP A 96 -12.12 -34.34 0.52
CA ASP A 96 -13.47 -34.86 0.82
C ASP A 96 -13.54 -35.61 2.16
N ASN A 97 -12.45 -36.30 2.53
CA ASN A 97 -12.35 -37.07 3.77
C ASN A 97 -12.07 -36.17 4.99
N ILE A 98 -12.59 -36.58 6.15
CA ILE A 98 -12.50 -35.81 7.41
C ILE A 98 -11.05 -35.71 7.89
N ASP A 99 -10.30 -36.82 7.89
CA ASP A 99 -8.92 -36.86 8.39
C ASP A 99 -7.96 -35.91 7.63
N PRO A 100 -7.84 -35.97 6.29
CA PRO A 100 -6.98 -35.04 5.56
C PRO A 100 -7.49 -33.60 5.60
N ARG A 101 -8.80 -33.39 5.79
CA ARG A 101 -9.36 -32.04 5.97
C ARG A 101 -8.95 -31.43 7.31
N SER A 102 -8.91 -32.22 8.38
CA SER A 102 -8.44 -31.78 9.70
C SER A 102 -6.96 -31.38 9.66
N GLU A 103 -6.11 -32.20 9.03
CA GLU A 103 -4.70 -31.89 8.85
C GLU A 103 -4.50 -30.62 8.00
N TYR A 104 -5.26 -30.48 6.90
CA TYR A 104 -5.23 -29.30 6.05
C TYR A 104 -5.64 -28.02 6.81
N LEU A 105 -6.67 -28.09 7.64
CA LEU A 105 -7.10 -26.99 8.49
C LEU A 105 -6.01 -26.59 9.50
N GLY A 106 -5.38 -27.56 10.16
CA GLY A 106 -4.26 -27.30 11.08
C GLY A 106 -3.09 -26.56 10.41
N LYS A 107 -2.75 -26.96 9.18
CA LYS A 107 -1.74 -26.26 8.36
C LYS A 107 -2.12 -24.81 8.07
N ILE A 108 -3.36 -24.55 7.66
CA ILE A 108 -3.85 -23.18 7.39
C ILE A 108 -3.78 -22.32 8.65
N ILE A 109 -4.23 -22.84 9.79
CA ILE A 109 -4.21 -22.10 11.06
C ILE A 109 -2.78 -21.72 11.44
N THR A 110 -1.85 -22.68 11.33
CA THR A 110 -0.44 -22.45 11.66
C THR A 110 0.17 -21.38 10.74
N GLN A 111 -0.10 -21.45 9.44
CA GLN A 111 0.34 -20.45 8.47
C GLN A 111 -0.26 -19.07 8.73
N ALA A 112 -1.54 -19.01 9.11
CA ALA A 112 -2.20 -17.76 9.46
C ALA A 112 -1.55 -17.12 10.70
N ASP A 113 -1.20 -17.91 11.71
CA ASP A 113 -0.51 -17.44 12.91
C ASP A 113 0.91 -16.92 12.59
N GLU A 114 1.64 -17.62 11.73
CA GLU A 114 2.95 -17.19 11.26
C GLU A 114 2.88 -15.85 10.52
N ILE A 115 1.95 -15.72 9.57
CA ILE A 115 1.73 -14.46 8.83
C ILE A 115 1.35 -13.33 9.79
N THR A 116 0.48 -13.60 10.77
CA THR A 116 0.06 -12.62 11.77
C THR A 116 1.25 -12.14 12.61
N LYS A 117 2.14 -13.05 13.02
CA LYS A 117 3.38 -12.70 13.72
C LYS A 117 4.30 -11.84 12.87
N ILE A 118 4.46 -12.17 11.58
CA ILE A 118 5.26 -11.39 10.63
C ILE A 118 4.70 -9.98 10.51
N ILE A 119 3.40 -9.83 10.28
CA ILE A 119 2.73 -8.51 10.17
C ILE A 119 2.99 -7.68 11.43
N LYS A 120 2.79 -8.26 12.61
CA LYS A 120 3.03 -7.57 13.89
C LYS A 120 4.49 -7.11 14.01
N ASN A 121 5.44 -7.97 13.67
CA ASN A 121 6.87 -7.64 13.73
C ASN A 121 7.24 -6.54 12.73
N THR A 122 6.72 -6.60 11.50
CA THR A 122 6.93 -5.58 10.47
C THR A 122 6.36 -4.23 10.91
N LEU A 123 5.14 -4.19 11.45
CA LEU A 123 4.54 -2.96 11.96
C LEU A 123 5.32 -2.36 13.13
N ASN A 124 5.79 -3.20 14.06
CA ASN A 124 6.64 -2.76 15.17
C ASN A 124 7.98 -2.19 14.67
N TYR A 125 8.59 -2.83 13.68
CA TYR A 125 9.83 -2.37 13.06
C TYR A 125 9.62 -1.03 12.33
N GLN A 126 8.57 -0.91 11.52
CA GLN A 126 8.20 0.34 10.86
C GLN A 126 7.96 1.46 11.89
N ALA A 127 7.22 1.19 12.97
CA ALA A 127 7.01 2.17 14.04
C ALA A 127 8.33 2.58 14.71
N LYS A 128 9.27 1.64 14.92
CA LYS A 128 10.60 1.96 15.47
C LYS A 128 11.38 2.89 14.55
N ILE A 129 11.43 2.61 13.25
CA ILE A 129 12.08 3.48 12.26
C ILE A 129 11.41 4.84 12.23
N MET A 130 10.07 4.88 12.16
CA MET A 130 9.33 6.14 12.11
C MET A 130 9.58 7.00 13.33
N ARG A 131 9.62 6.42 14.54
CA ARG A 131 9.99 7.15 15.76
C ARG A 131 11.42 7.70 15.68
N ALA A 132 12.38 6.88 15.23
CA ALA A 132 13.76 7.32 15.07
C ALA A 132 13.93 8.41 14.00
N ALA A 133 13.18 8.36 12.90
CA ALA A 133 13.17 9.41 11.89
C ALA A 133 12.51 10.70 12.42
N ALA A 134 11.43 10.58 13.20
CA ALA A 134 10.69 11.70 13.75
C ALA A 134 11.53 12.56 14.70
N THR A 135 12.49 11.99 15.44
CA THR A 135 13.38 12.76 16.33
C THR A 135 14.26 13.75 15.56
N TYR A 136 14.74 13.37 14.38
CA TYR A 136 15.61 14.22 13.55
C TYR A 136 14.84 15.08 12.55
N PHE A 137 13.60 14.72 12.22
CA PHE A 137 12.79 15.38 11.20
C PHE A 137 12.69 16.90 11.41
N MET A 138 12.39 17.35 12.64
CA MET A 138 12.28 18.79 12.94
C MET A 138 13.61 19.52 12.82
N LYS A 139 14.72 18.88 13.20
CA LYS A 139 16.07 19.43 13.05
C LYS A 139 16.42 19.60 11.57
N TRP A 140 16.23 18.56 10.77
CA TRP A 140 16.49 18.60 9.33
C TRP A 140 15.58 19.59 8.60
N LYS A 141 14.30 19.68 8.98
CA LYS A 141 13.38 20.66 8.43
C LYS A 141 13.88 22.09 8.68
N LYS A 142 14.24 22.43 9.91
CA LYS A 142 14.79 23.75 10.26
C LYS A 142 16.10 24.04 9.51
N MET A 143 16.98 23.04 9.43
CA MET A 143 18.26 23.15 8.73
C MET A 143 18.05 23.42 7.23
N ASN A 144 17.17 22.65 6.57
CA ASN A 144 16.84 22.84 5.16
C ASN A 144 16.17 24.20 4.90
N GLN A 145 15.32 24.68 5.81
CA GLN A 145 14.75 26.03 5.72
C GLN A 145 15.84 27.10 5.80
N LYS A 146 16.80 26.97 6.73
CA LYS A 146 17.93 27.91 6.83
C LYS A 146 18.78 27.91 5.56
N TYR A 147 19.22 26.75 5.08
CA TYR A 147 20.00 26.65 3.85
C TYR A 147 19.24 27.20 2.63
N GLY A 148 17.94 26.91 2.54
CA GLY A 148 17.09 27.45 1.48
C GLY A 148 16.98 28.98 1.51
N LEU A 149 16.93 29.59 2.69
CA LEU A 149 16.94 31.06 2.83
C LEU A 149 18.32 31.65 2.47
N ILE A 150 19.41 31.05 2.94
CA ILE A 150 20.77 31.48 2.62
C ILE A 150 20.98 31.47 1.10
N LEU A 151 20.65 30.37 0.43
CA LEU A 151 20.79 30.28 -1.03
C LEU A 151 19.92 31.31 -1.76
N LYS A 152 18.70 31.57 -1.29
CA LYS A 152 17.85 32.63 -1.87
C LYS A 152 18.45 34.02 -1.71
N ILE A 153 19.11 34.30 -0.59
CA ILE A 153 19.79 35.57 -0.34
C ILE A 153 21.06 35.66 -1.21
N LEU A 154 21.89 34.63 -1.25
CA LEU A 154 23.09 34.58 -2.10
C LEU A 154 22.75 34.76 -3.58
N ASN A 155 21.63 34.20 -4.05
CA ASN A 155 21.15 34.39 -5.42
C ASN A 155 20.73 35.84 -5.75
N ARG A 156 20.65 36.74 -4.75
CA ARG A 156 20.44 38.18 -4.97
C ARG A 156 21.74 38.97 -5.06
N PHE A 157 22.87 38.35 -4.72
CA PHE A 157 24.17 39.01 -4.77
C PHE A 157 24.66 39.02 -6.21
N SER A 158 25.32 40.10 -6.61
CA SER A 158 25.99 40.17 -7.90
C SER A 158 27.40 39.64 -7.76
N LEU A 159 27.83 38.78 -8.69
CA LEU A 159 29.20 38.32 -8.75
C LEU A 159 30.03 39.35 -9.51
N ASP A 160 31.16 39.76 -8.95
CA ASP A 160 32.18 40.51 -9.66
C ASP A 160 33.24 39.55 -10.20
N ASP A 161 33.24 39.34 -11.52
CA ASP A 161 34.15 38.41 -12.19
C ASP A 161 35.63 38.82 -12.10
N SER A 162 35.92 40.08 -11.78
CA SER A 162 37.29 40.60 -11.68
C SER A 162 37.95 40.29 -10.34
N THR A 163 37.17 40.27 -9.26
CA THR A 163 37.64 40.05 -7.88
C THR A 163 37.22 38.69 -7.33
N HIS A 164 36.36 37.95 -8.05
CA HIS A 164 35.72 36.71 -7.58
C HIS A 164 34.94 36.87 -6.27
N CYS A 165 34.51 38.10 -5.97
CA CYS A 165 33.77 38.40 -4.76
C CYS A 165 32.28 38.62 -5.04
N LEU A 166 31.46 38.35 -4.03
CA LEU A 166 30.02 38.64 -4.08
C LEU A 166 29.75 40.04 -3.53
N ASN A 167 29.04 40.84 -4.31
CA ASN A 167 28.55 42.17 -3.95
C ASN A 167 27.08 42.08 -3.52
N ILE A 168 26.78 42.66 -2.36
CA ILE A 168 25.42 42.84 -1.84
C ILE A 168 25.19 44.32 -1.53
N GLU A 169 23.94 44.76 -1.66
CA GLU A 169 23.44 45.99 -1.07
C GLU A 169 22.33 45.66 -0.06
N CYS A 170 22.43 46.20 1.15
CA CYS A 170 21.41 46.00 2.17
C CYS A 170 21.22 47.23 3.06
N TRP A 171 20.01 47.37 3.60
CA TRP A 171 19.64 48.38 4.58
C TRP A 171 20.01 47.93 5.98
N ILE A 172 20.70 48.78 6.73
CA ILE A 172 21.16 48.52 8.11
C ILE A 172 20.87 49.76 8.97
N THR A 173 20.56 49.55 10.25
CA THR A 173 20.42 50.64 11.24
C THR A 173 21.79 51.07 11.77
N GLU A 174 21.98 52.35 12.06
CA GLU A 174 23.29 52.89 12.46
C GLU A 174 23.88 52.19 13.70
N ASP A 175 23.03 51.85 14.67
CA ASP A 175 23.42 51.16 15.91
C ASP A 175 23.97 49.73 15.67
N GLU A 176 23.55 49.07 14.58
CA GLU A 176 23.92 47.69 14.27
C GLU A 176 25.21 47.57 13.43
N VAL A 177 25.69 48.68 12.84
CA VAL A 177 26.85 48.68 11.94
C VAL A 177 28.10 48.09 12.60
N ASN A 178 28.41 48.51 13.82
CA ASN A 178 29.59 48.03 14.55
C ASN A 178 29.46 46.56 14.94
N ASN A 179 28.25 46.12 15.29
CA ASN A 179 27.98 44.72 15.63
C ASN A 179 28.17 43.80 14.40
N ILE A 180 27.65 44.22 13.24
CA ILE A 180 27.79 43.48 12.00
C ILE A 180 29.26 43.43 11.55
N ARG A 181 29.98 44.55 11.59
CA ARG A 181 31.42 44.60 11.27
C ARG A 181 32.22 43.61 12.13
N ASN A 182 32.03 43.64 13.45
CA ASN A 182 32.74 42.74 14.36
C ASN A 182 32.40 41.26 14.10
N THR A 183 31.13 40.95 13.82
CA THR A 183 30.68 39.59 13.54
C THR A 183 31.28 39.05 12.24
N ILE A 184 31.35 39.87 11.19
CA ILE A 184 31.91 39.49 9.89
C ILE A 184 33.43 39.27 10.01
N THR A 185 34.16 40.18 10.66
CA THR A 185 35.61 40.05 10.89
C THR A 185 35.97 38.84 11.74
N THR A 186 35.18 38.54 12.78
CA THR A 186 35.42 37.35 13.64
C THR A 186 35.27 36.04 12.87
N ASN A 187 34.41 36.01 11.84
CA ASN A 187 34.18 34.84 11.00
C ASN A 187 35.14 34.76 9.80
N GLY A 188 36.13 35.65 9.69
CA GLY A 188 37.16 35.62 8.66
C GLY A 188 36.75 36.22 7.31
N PHE A 189 35.67 37.01 7.28
CA PHE A 189 35.24 37.74 6.08
C PHE A 189 35.72 39.19 6.15
N GLU A 190 36.11 39.75 5.00
CA GLU A 190 36.55 41.15 4.91
C GLU A 190 35.44 42.05 4.35
N ILE A 191 35.24 43.22 4.95
CA ILE A 191 34.32 44.24 4.40
C ILE A 191 35.18 45.33 3.80
N PHE A 192 35.00 45.57 2.50
CA PHE A 192 35.81 46.52 1.76
C PHE A 192 35.20 47.93 1.73
N GLU A 193 33.86 48.09 1.69
CA GLU A 193 33.27 49.42 1.53
C GLU A 193 31.89 49.61 2.20
N PHE A 194 31.71 50.74 2.90
CA PHE A 194 30.41 51.20 3.39
C PHE A 194 30.10 52.52 2.68
N GLU A 195 29.03 52.57 1.89
CA GLU A 195 28.60 53.78 1.18
C GLU A 195 27.30 54.33 1.80
N ILE A 196 27.23 55.64 1.99
CA ILE A 196 26.06 56.32 2.58
C ILE A 196 25.31 57.00 1.46
N GLU A 197 24.09 56.54 1.16
CA GLU A 197 23.32 57.09 0.04
C GLU A 197 22.34 58.21 0.49
N SER A 198 21.90 58.24 1.76
CA SER A 198 21.16 59.38 2.34
C SER A 198 21.04 59.34 3.88
N MET A 199 20.63 60.45 4.51
CA MET A 199 20.60 60.73 5.97
C MET A 199 19.96 59.67 6.90
N ASN A 200 19.28 58.63 6.40
CA ASN A 200 18.70 57.55 7.23
C ASN A 200 18.83 56.15 6.59
N THR A 201 19.71 56.00 5.60
CA THR A 201 19.71 54.87 4.67
C THR A 201 21.15 54.49 4.32
N TRP A 202 21.67 53.45 4.99
CA TRP A 202 23.02 52.92 4.78
C TRP A 202 23.02 51.90 3.62
N ARG A 203 23.97 52.01 2.69
CA ARG A 203 24.21 51.05 1.61
C ARG A 203 25.52 50.32 1.91
N LEU A 204 25.43 49.13 2.48
CA LEU A 204 26.63 48.31 2.71
C LEU A 204 27.05 47.63 1.41
N ARG A 205 28.32 47.77 0.99
CA ARG A 205 28.93 46.97 -0.06
C ARG A 205 29.95 46.01 0.55
N ALA A 206 29.48 44.83 0.93
CA ALA A 206 30.37 43.77 1.40
C ALA A 206 30.86 42.95 0.21
N LEU A 207 32.18 42.78 0.11
CA LEU A 207 32.85 41.85 -0.80
C LEU A 207 33.17 40.59 0.01
N ILE A 208 32.42 39.51 -0.21
CA ILE A 208 32.66 38.23 0.48
C ILE A 208 33.66 37.43 -0.36
N SER A 209 34.90 37.24 0.14
CA SER A 209 35.91 36.32 -0.44
C SER A 209 35.92 34.98 0.27
#